data_AF-A0A3D5UVG8-F1
#
_entry.id   AF-A0A3D5UVG8-F1
#
_cell.length_a   1.000
_cell.length_b   1.000
_cell.length_c   1.000
_cell.angle_alpha   90.00
_cell.angle_beta   90.00
_cell.angle_gamma   90.00
#
_symmetry.space_group_name_H-M   'P 1'
#
loop_
_entity.id
_entity.type
_entity.pdbx_description
1 polymer ?
#
loop_
_entity_poly.entity_id
_entity_poly.type
_entity_poly.pdbx_seq_one_letter_code
_entity_poly.pdbx_strand_id
1 'polypeptide(L)' 'LAVETGQASGSLVVEAKNITKIWPQPDGSERVAIRDFSTRIMRGDKIGVIGPNGAG' A
#
# COMPACT_ATOMS: atom_id res chain seq x y z
N LEU A 1 29.18 2.52 -25.37
CA LEU A 1 27.97 1.88 -24.81
C LEU A 1 28.17 1.79 -23.30
N ALA A 2 27.77 2.83 -22.57
CA ALA A 2 27.82 2.81 -21.11
C ALA A 2 26.54 2.15 -20.62
N VAL A 3 26.66 1.02 -19.94
CA VAL A 3 25.56 0.44 -19.17
C VAL A 3 25.41 1.31 -17.94
N GLU A 4 24.39 2.15 -17.94
CA GLU A 4 23.96 2.88 -16.76
C GLU A 4 23.35 1.86 -15.80
N THR A 5 24.19 1.31 -14.92
CA THR A 5 23.70 0.50 -13.80
C THR A 5 23.00 1.47 -12.84
N GLY A 6 21.70 1.68 -13.05
CA GLY A 6 20.84 2.40 -12.13
C GLY A 6 21.11 1.94 -10.70
N GLN A 7 21.25 2.90 -9.79
CA GLN A 7 21.62 2.70 -8.39
C GLN A 7 20.94 1.46 -7.79
N ALA A 8 21.66 0.68 -6.99
CA ALA A 8 21.12 -0.43 -6.23
C ALA A 8 20.13 0.08 -5.14
N SER A 9 18.96 0.57 -5.56
CA SER A 9 17.85 1.04 -4.71
C SER A 9 17.00 -0.10 -4.17
N GLY A 10 17.39 -1.35 -4.47
CA GLY A 10 16.49 -2.50 -4.54
C GLY A 10 15.94 -3.03 -3.22
N SER A 11 16.18 -2.41 -2.06
CA SER A 11 15.66 -2.90 -0.79
C SER A 11 14.23 -2.42 -0.50
N LEU A 12 13.87 -1.19 -0.86
CA LEU A 12 12.51 -0.67 -0.69
C LEU A 12 11.60 -1.15 -1.82
N VAL A 13 10.51 -1.83 -1.49
CA VAL A 13 9.56 -2.38 -2.46
C VAL A 13 8.25 -1.59 -2.48
N VAL A 14 7.72 -1.26 -1.31
CA VAL A 14 6.50 -0.43 -1.17
C VAL A 14 6.71 0.60 -0.09
N GLU A 15 6.25 1.82 -0.36
CA GLU A 15 6.07 2.85 0.66
C GLU A 15 4.65 3.44 0.51
N ALA A 16 3.86 3.34 1.57
CA ALA A 16 2.59 4.05 1.70
C ALA A 16 2.72 5.06 2.83
N LYS A 17 2.31 6.30 2.58
CA LYS A 17 2.33 7.39 3.56
C LYS A 17 0.94 8.00 3.65
N ASN A 18 0.34 7.91 4.84
CA ASN A 18 -0.91 8.54 5.21
C ASN A 18 -2.04 8.32 4.19
N ILE A 19 -2.12 7.11 3.64
CA ILE A 19 -3.09 6.81 2.58
C ILE A 19 -4.48 6.60 3.18
N THR A 20 -5.49 7.13 2.50
CA THR A 20 -6.90 6.88 2.80
C THR A 20 -7.58 6.41 1.52
N LYS A 21 -8.32 5.31 1.61
CA LYS A 21 -9.10 4.76 0.51
C LYS A 21 -10.58 4.81 0.86
N ILE A 22 -11.35 5.44 -0.02
CA ILE A 22 -12.80 5.60 0.10
C ILE A 22 -13.46 4.95 -1.11
N TRP A 23 -14.58 4.27 -0.88
CA TRP A 23 -15.45 3.72 -1.91
C TRP A 23 -16.82 4.42 -1.84
N PRO A 24 -17.34 4.92 -2.97
CA PRO A 24 -18.72 5.37 -3.03
C PRO A 24 -19.67 4.16 -2.97
N GLN A 25 -20.79 4.33 -2.27
CA GLN A 25 -21.80 3.31 -2.10
C GLN A 25 -22.99 3.57 -3.04
N PRO A 26 -23.77 2.54 -3.40
CA PRO A 26 -24.95 2.71 -4.26
C PRO A 26 -26.03 3.65 -3.72
N ASP A 27 -26.08 3.82 -2.40
CA ASP A 27 -27.01 4.73 -1.70
C ASP A 27 -26.52 6.19 -1.65
N GLY A 28 -25.38 6.48 -2.28
CA GLY A 28 -24.75 7.80 -2.29
C GLY A 28 -23.89 8.11 -1.07
N SER A 29 -23.77 7.19 -0.10
CA SER A 29 -22.84 7.33 1.03
C SER A 29 -21.39 6.98 0.64
N GLU A 30 -20.44 7.31 1.51
CA GLU A 30 -19.04 6.96 1.35
C GLU A 30 -18.60 5.97 2.43
N ARG A 31 -17.89 4.91 2.01
CA ARG A 31 -17.25 3.96 2.91
C ARG A 31 -15.75 4.22 2.94
N VAL A 32 -15.22 4.61 4.09
CA VAL A 32 -13.78 4.65 4.32
C VAL A 32 -13.29 3.22 4.55
N ALA A 33 -12.59 2.69 3.55
CA ALA A 33 -12.06 1.33 3.52
C ALA A 33 -10.73 1.26 4.28
N ILE A 34 -9.83 2.21 3.98
CA ILE A 34 -8.54 2.39 4.67
C ILE A 34 -8.46 3.83 5.14
N ARG A 35 -8.03 4.08 6.38
CA ARG A 35 -7.87 5.42 6.96
C ARG A 35 -6.46 5.61 7.50
N ASP A 36 -5.80 6.67 7.04
CA ASP A 36 -4.47 7.11 7.51
C ASP A 36 -3.45 5.97 7.66
N PHE A 37 -3.38 5.10 6.65
CA PHE A 37 -2.48 3.95 6.68
C PHE A 37 -1.10 4.35 6.17
N SER A 38 -0.07 3.96 6.92
CA SER A 38 1.33 4.09 6.50
C SER A 38 2.03 2.76 6.66
N THR A 39 2.82 2.37 5.67
CA THR A 39 3.66 1.19 5.77
C THR A 39 4.89 1.32 4.88
N ARG A 40 5.92 0.54 5.22
CA ARG A 40 7.11 0.37 4.41
C ARG A 40 7.38 -1.12 4.31
N ILE A 41 7.41 -1.63 3.07
CA ILE A 41 7.68 -3.04 2.76
C ILE A 41 9.02 -3.12 2.07
N MET A 42 9.89 -3.96 2.61
CA MET A 42 11.24 -4.19 2.13
C MET A 42 11.33 -5.53 1.39
N ARG A 43 12.38 -5.69 0.58
CA ARG A 43 12.64 -6.93 -0.13
C ARG A 43 12.87 -8.07 0.87
N GLY A 44 12.10 -9.14 0.73
CA GLY A 44 12.19 -10.33 1.59
C GLY A 44 11.13 -10.37 2.68
N ASP A 45 10.41 -9.26 2.91
CA ASP A 45 9.29 -9.25 3.85
C ASP A 45 8.18 -10.22 3.38
N LYS A 46 7.64 -10.97 4.34
CA LYS A 46 6.45 -11.80 4.15
C LYS A 46 5.30 -11.14 4.88
N ILE A 47 4.36 -10.58 4.14
CA ILE A 47 3.27 -9.78 4.71
C ILE A 47 1.97 -10.58 4.67
N GLY A 48 1.31 -10.72 5.82
CA GLY A 48 -0.05 -11.24 5.93
C GLY A 48 -1.02 -10.10 6.23
N VAL A 49 -2.12 -10.03 5.49
CA VAL A 49 -3.24 -9.14 5.78
C VAL A 49 -4.36 -9.99 6.40
N ILE A 50 -4.77 -9.64 7.62
CA ILE A 50 -5.79 -10.38 8.36
C ILE A 50 -6.92 -9.45 8.79
N GLY A 51 -8.15 -9.95 8.73
CA GLY A 51 -9.33 -9.23 9.17
C GLY A 51 -10.62 -9.94 8.75
N PRO A 52 -11.75 -9.61 9.38
CA PRO A 52 -13.06 -10.06 8.93
C PRO A 52 -13.39 -9.52 7.53
N ASN A 53 -14.42 -10.07 6.89
CA ASN A 53 -14.87 -9.61 5.59
C ASN A 53 -15.19 -8.10 5.61
N GLY A 54 -14.50 -7.34 4.76
CA GLY A 54 -14.65 -5.89 4.66
C GLY A 54 -13.87 -5.07 5.70
N ALA A 55 -12.84 -5.63 6.35
CA ALA A 55 -11.99 -4.88 7.29
C ALA A 55 -11.10 -3.80 6.64
N GLY A 56 -10.96 -3.82 5.32
CA GLY A 56 -10.18 -2.87 4.54
C GLY A 56 -10.85 -2.53 3.22
#